data_AF-A0A934SM72-F1
#
_entry.id   AF-A0A934SM72-F1
#
_cell.length_a   1.000
_cell.length_b   1.000
_cell.length_c   1.000
_cell.angle_alpha   90.00
_cell.angle_beta   90.00
_cell.angle_gamma   90.00
#
_symmetry.space_group_name_H-M   'P 1'
#
loop_
_entity.id
_entity.type
_entity.pdbx_description
1 polymer ?
#
loop_
_entity_poly.entity_id
_entity_poly.type
_entity_poly.pdbx_seq_one_letter_code
_entity_poly.pdbx_strand_id
1 'polypeptide(L)'
;MTRLDNALASIDGATEQFRLSAEMTVQPHARLFWDLAAAAFDLRAQVERNPGNITAMRRFLLFYLPTMAELCLRWARLSHADPLRPPDETAIADFRNWLDITRAAAEACRARSHDDLRLTMEALDDQLQRLSI
;
A
#
# COMPACT_ATOMS: atom_id res chain seq x y z
N MET A 1 -0.54 -8.08 -23.03
CA MET A 1 -0.26 -7.87 -21.59
C MET A 1 -0.84 -9.04 -20.83
N THR A 2 0.01 -9.82 -20.15
CA THR A 2 -0.40 -10.99 -19.39
C THR A 2 -1.01 -10.57 -18.03
N ARG A 3 -1.70 -11.49 -17.35
CA ARG A 3 -2.21 -11.22 -15.98
C ARG A 3 -1.09 -10.86 -15.01
N LEU A 4 0.09 -11.45 -15.19
CA LEU A 4 1.28 -11.15 -14.40
C LEU A 4 1.78 -9.73 -14.71
N ASP A 5 1.94 -9.37 -15.98
CA ASP A 5 2.40 -8.03 -16.38
C ASP A 5 1.50 -6.94 -15.78
N ASN A 6 0.17 -7.12 -15.82
CA ASN A 6 -0.77 -6.17 -15.24
C ASN A 6 -0.62 -6.04 -13.73
N ALA A 7 -0.44 -7.17 -13.02
CA ALA A 7 -0.28 -7.18 -11.58
C ALA A 7 1.04 -6.50 -11.17
N LEU A 8 2.14 -6.81 -11.87
CA LEU A 8 3.45 -6.20 -11.60
C LEU A 8 3.42 -4.70 -11.91
N ALA A 9 2.85 -4.28 -13.04
CA ALA A 9 2.71 -2.86 -13.38
C ALA A 9 1.87 -2.09 -12.36
N SER A 10 0.82 -2.71 -11.80
CA SER A 10 0.01 -2.13 -10.72
C SER A 10 0.85 -1.91 -9.45
N ILE A 11 1.62 -2.92 -9.04
CA ILE A 11 2.50 -2.83 -7.86
C ILE A 11 3.62 -1.80 -8.09
N ASP A 12 4.22 -1.77 -9.28
CA ASP A 12 5.27 -0.82 -9.65
C ASP A 12 4.74 0.63 -9.58
N GLY A 13 3.53 0.87 -10.12
CA GLY A 13 2.87 2.16 -10.04
C GLY A 13 2.60 2.61 -8.60
N ALA A 14 2.11 1.70 -7.75
CA ALA A 14 1.89 1.99 -6.33
C ALA A 14 3.21 2.26 -5.58
N THR A 15 4.23 1.45 -5.85
CA THR A 15 5.56 1.61 -5.27
C THR A 15 6.13 2.98 -5.58
N GLU A 16 6.05 3.42 -6.83
CA GLU A 16 6.53 4.74 -7.24
C GLU A 16 5.77 5.87 -6.55
N GLN A 17 4.44 5.78 -6.46
CA GLN A 17 3.64 6.79 -5.76
C GLN A 17 4.01 6.89 -4.27
N PHE A 18 4.32 5.78 -3.60
CA PHE A 18 4.84 5.83 -2.23
C PHE A 18 6.21 6.52 -2.15
N ARG A 19 7.13 6.25 -3.08
CA ARG A 19 8.44 6.94 -3.14
C ARG A 19 8.26 8.44 -3.30
N LEU A 20 7.44 8.86 -4.26
CA LEU A 20 7.11 10.28 -4.47
C LEU A 20 6.49 10.91 -3.22
N SER A 21 5.58 10.19 -2.54
CA SER A 21 4.99 10.67 -1.27
C SER A 21 6.05 10.88 -0.19
N ALA A 22 7.03 9.97 -0.11
CA ALA A 22 8.15 10.06 0.84
C ALA A 22 9.04 11.27 0.56
N GLU A 23 9.32 11.56 -0.72
CA GLU A 23 10.14 12.70 -1.15
C GLU A 23 9.47 14.05 -0.88
N MET A 24 8.13 14.10 -0.90
CA MET A 24 7.37 15.34 -0.69
C MET A 24 7.14 15.69 0.78
N THR A 25 7.40 14.77 1.71
CA THR A 25 7.00 14.93 3.12
C THR A 25 8.18 14.93 4.08
N VAL A 26 7.93 15.40 5.30
CA VAL A 26 8.92 15.42 6.39
C VAL A 26 8.69 14.26 7.35
N GLN A 27 9.65 14.05 8.26
CA GLN A 27 9.51 13.06 9.32
C GLN A 27 8.33 13.39 10.24
N PRO A 28 7.60 12.39 10.74
CA PRO A 28 7.83 10.94 10.59
C PRO A 28 7.19 10.29 9.34
N HIS A 29 6.34 11.00 8.59
CA HIS A 29 5.58 10.44 7.47
C HIS A 29 6.47 9.94 6.33
N ALA A 30 7.55 10.67 6.03
CA ALA A 30 8.50 10.27 5.00
C ALA A 30 9.04 8.85 5.24
N ARG A 31 9.30 8.48 6.51
CA ARG A 31 9.76 7.13 6.85
C ARG A 31 8.69 6.08 6.56
N LEU A 32 7.44 6.33 6.91
CA LEU A 32 6.33 5.41 6.65
C LEU A 32 6.12 5.16 5.16
N PHE A 33 6.21 6.21 4.34
CA PHE A 33 6.09 6.06 2.89
C PHE A 33 7.27 5.29 2.27
N TRP A 34 8.49 5.48 2.77
CA TRP A 34 9.61 4.63 2.37
C TRP A 34 9.40 3.16 2.76
N ASP A 35 8.89 2.90 3.96
CA ASP A 35 8.61 1.54 4.41
C ASP A 35 7.47 0.90 3.60
N LEU A 36 6.45 1.66 3.19
CA LEU A 36 5.38 1.23 2.27
C LEU A 36 5.92 0.87 0.89
N ALA A 37 6.78 1.72 0.31
CA ALA A 37 7.44 1.44 -0.96
C ALA A 37 8.27 0.15 -0.89
N ALA A 38 9.01 -0.07 0.20
CA ALA A 38 9.77 -1.30 0.42
C ALA A 38 8.85 -2.53 0.53
N ALA A 39 7.75 -2.44 1.28
CA ALA A 39 6.79 -3.54 1.42
C ALA A 39 6.10 -3.89 0.09
N ALA A 40 5.75 -2.88 -0.72
CA ALA A 40 5.21 -3.08 -2.06
C ALA A 40 6.21 -3.75 -3.01
N PHE A 41 7.49 -3.35 -2.94
CA PHE A 41 8.57 -4.00 -3.69
C PHE A 41 8.77 -5.47 -3.28
N ASP A 42 8.71 -5.78 -1.99
CA ASP A 42 8.79 -7.16 -1.50
C ASP A 42 7.61 -8.00 -2.00
N LEU A 43 6.40 -7.44 -1.99
CA LEU A 43 5.20 -8.09 -2.53
C LEU A 43 5.34 -8.36 -4.03
N ARG A 44 5.87 -7.40 -4.80
CA ARG A 44 6.17 -7.56 -6.22
C ARG A 44 7.04 -8.80 -6.45
N ALA A 45 8.11 -8.95 -5.68
CA ALA A 45 9.02 -10.10 -5.78
C ALA A 45 8.32 -11.43 -5.46
N GLN A 46 7.35 -11.46 -4.52
CA GLN A 46 6.58 -12.69 -4.25
C GLN A 46 5.61 -13.04 -5.39
N VAL A 47 4.95 -12.04 -5.98
CA VAL A 47 4.02 -12.22 -7.10
C VAL A 47 4.77 -12.68 -8.36
N GLU A 48 5.94 -12.10 -8.63
CA GLU A 48 6.80 -12.50 -9.75
C GLU A 48 7.30 -13.94 -9.61
N ARG A 49 7.75 -14.33 -8.42
CA ARG A 49 8.20 -15.72 -8.14
C ARG A 49 7.08 -16.73 -8.20
N ASN A 50 5.86 -16.34 -7.84
CA ASN A 50 4.71 -17.23 -7.83
C ASN A 50 3.44 -16.52 -8.37
N PRO A 51 3.23 -16.52 -9.70
CA PRO A 51 2.07 -15.90 -10.32
C PRO A 51 0.72 -16.47 -9.87
N GLY A 52 0.70 -17.68 -9.28
CA GLY A 52 -0.51 -18.27 -8.69
C GLY A 52 -1.11 -17.43 -7.57
N ASN A 53 -0.29 -16.61 -6.89
CA ASN A 53 -0.74 -15.69 -5.85
C ASN A 53 -1.68 -14.60 -6.38
N ILE A 54 -1.63 -14.27 -7.67
CA ILE A 54 -2.44 -13.18 -8.26
C ILE A 54 -3.93 -13.41 -8.04
N THR A 55 -4.41 -14.65 -8.14
CA THR A 55 -5.85 -14.94 -8.02
C THR A 55 -6.36 -14.63 -6.61
N ALA A 56 -5.67 -15.12 -5.58
CA ALA A 56 -6.02 -14.86 -4.18
C ALA A 56 -5.85 -13.37 -3.82
N MET A 57 -4.85 -12.73 -4.41
CA MET A 57 -4.46 -11.35 -4.10
C MET A 57 -5.11 -10.31 -5.00
N ARG A 58 -5.97 -10.70 -5.93
CA ARG A 58 -6.41 -9.83 -7.04
C ARG A 58 -6.95 -8.49 -6.55
N ARG A 59 -7.80 -8.52 -5.51
CA ARG A 59 -8.41 -7.31 -4.95
C ARG A 59 -7.38 -6.44 -4.25
N PHE A 60 -6.40 -7.03 -3.58
CA PHE A 60 -5.30 -6.28 -2.99
C PHE A 60 -4.42 -5.61 -4.04
N LEU A 61 -3.95 -6.38 -5.03
CA LEU A 61 -2.99 -5.90 -6.04
C LEU A 61 -3.57 -4.86 -6.99
N LEU A 62 -4.85 -5.00 -7.35
CA LEU A 62 -5.47 -4.20 -8.41
C LEU A 62 -6.43 -3.12 -7.89
N PHE A 63 -6.71 -3.09 -6.59
CA PHE A 63 -7.60 -2.10 -6.01
C PHE A 63 -6.98 -1.48 -4.74
N TYR A 64 -6.80 -2.25 -3.66
CA TYR A 64 -6.37 -1.65 -2.40
C TYR A 64 -4.99 -1.00 -2.45
N LEU A 65 -3.99 -1.69 -2.98
CA LEU A 65 -2.62 -1.17 -3.04
C LEU A 65 -2.53 0.12 -3.90
N PRO A 66 -3.10 0.16 -5.13
CA PRO A 66 -3.21 1.40 -5.88
C PRO A 66 -3.96 2.52 -5.15
N THR A 67 -5.09 2.22 -4.51
CA THR A 67 -5.88 3.22 -3.78
C THR A 67 -5.12 3.79 -2.58
N MET A 68 -4.44 2.95 -1.80
CA MET A 68 -3.57 3.40 -0.70
C MET A 68 -2.47 4.33 -1.21
N ALA A 69 -1.83 3.97 -2.31
CA ALA A 69 -0.75 4.77 -2.91
C ALA A 69 -1.25 6.12 -3.42
N GLU A 70 -2.41 6.16 -4.05
CA GLU A 70 -3.05 7.39 -4.51
C GLU A 70 -3.39 8.30 -3.33
N LEU A 71 -3.98 7.75 -2.27
CA LEU A 71 -4.33 8.49 -1.06
C LEU A 71 -3.09 9.03 -0.35
N CYS A 72 -2.01 8.24 -0.24
CA CYS A 72 -0.72 8.69 0.29
C CYS A 72 -0.18 9.88 -0.52
N LEU A 73 -0.18 9.78 -1.85
CA LEU A 73 0.34 10.84 -2.71
C LEU A 73 -0.52 12.11 -2.64
N ARG A 74 -1.84 11.97 -2.61
CA ARG A 74 -2.76 13.09 -2.43
C ARG A 74 -2.52 13.77 -1.08
N TRP A 75 -2.39 13.00 0.00
CA TRP A 75 -2.09 13.52 1.32
C TRP A 75 -0.72 14.22 1.36
N ALA A 76 0.31 13.61 0.77
CA ALA A 76 1.66 14.17 0.69
C ALA A 76 1.68 15.52 -0.03
N ARG A 77 0.91 15.67 -1.13
CA ARG A 77 0.74 16.95 -1.82
C ARG A 77 0.10 18.02 -0.94
N LEU A 78 -0.92 17.66 -0.16
CA LEU A 78 -1.57 18.58 0.76
C LEU A 78 -0.63 18.98 1.91
N SER A 79 0.09 18.01 2.48
CA SER A 79 1.06 18.28 3.55
C SER A 79 2.23 19.13 3.05
N HIS A 80 2.72 18.90 1.84
CA HIS A 80 3.78 19.70 1.24
C HIS A 80 3.38 21.18 1.04
N ALA A 81 2.10 21.45 0.79
CA ALA A 81 1.59 22.80 0.65
C ALA A 81 1.52 23.58 1.98
N ASP A 82 1.55 22.88 3.13
CA ASP A 82 1.54 23.48 4.46
C ASP A 82 2.57 22.78 5.40
N PRO A 83 3.87 23.02 5.19
CA PRO A 83 4.95 22.28 5.86
C PRO A 83 5.14 22.64 7.34
N LEU A 84 4.48 23.71 7.82
CA LEU A 84 4.56 24.15 9.22
C LEU A 84 3.52 23.46 10.11
N ARG A 85 2.58 22.72 9.51
CA ARG A 85 1.59 21.96 10.25
C ARG A 85 2.28 20.85 11.04
N PRO A 86 1.95 20.67 12.33
CA PRO A 86 2.50 19.56 13.11
C PRO A 86 2.09 18.21 12.49
N PRO A 87 2.85 17.15 12.78
CA PRO A 87 2.52 15.82 12.29
C PRO A 87 1.09 15.41 12.63
N ASP A 88 0.38 14.84 11.65
CA ASP A 88 -0.99 14.36 11.83
C ASP A 88 -0.96 12.93 12.38
N GLU A 89 -1.17 12.79 13.69
CA GLU A 89 -1.18 11.50 14.39
C GLU A 89 -2.22 10.52 13.82
N THR A 90 -3.33 11.01 13.26
CA THR A 90 -4.34 10.15 12.64
C THR A 90 -3.79 9.58 11.34
N ALA A 91 -3.19 10.42 10.50
CA ALA A 91 -2.55 9.99 9.26
C ALA A 91 -1.41 9.00 9.53
N ILE A 92 -0.60 9.23 10.58
CA ILE A 92 0.45 8.30 11.02
C ILE A 92 -0.13 6.92 11.34
N ALA A 93 -1.24 6.86 12.10
CA ALA A 93 -1.89 5.61 12.46
C ALA A 93 -2.44 4.88 11.22
N ASP A 94 -3.09 5.61 10.32
CA ASP A 94 -3.64 5.05 9.07
C ASP A 94 -2.53 4.48 8.17
N PHE A 95 -1.46 5.25 7.92
CA PHE A 95 -0.34 4.79 7.08
C PHE A 95 0.41 3.62 7.70
N ARG A 96 0.52 3.56 9.04
CA ARG A 96 1.10 2.40 9.73
C ARG A 96 0.22 1.17 9.56
N ASN A 97 -1.09 1.31 9.68
CA ASN A 97 -2.03 0.20 9.42
C ASN A 97 -1.91 -0.29 7.96
N TRP A 98 -1.81 0.62 6.99
CA TRP A 98 -1.61 0.25 5.57
C TRP A 98 -0.28 -0.47 5.32
N LEU A 99 0.78 -0.07 6.02
CA LEU A 99 2.07 -0.75 5.99
C LEU A 99 1.95 -2.18 6.52
N ASP A 100 1.28 -2.37 7.65
CA ASP A 100 1.09 -3.67 8.26
C ASP A 100 0.28 -4.61 7.35
N ILE A 101 -0.78 -4.10 6.71
CA ILE A 101 -1.57 -4.85 5.72
C ILE A 101 -0.71 -5.24 4.51
N THR A 102 0.11 -4.32 3.99
CA THR A 102 0.98 -4.60 2.83
C THR A 102 2.04 -5.66 3.16
N ARG A 103 2.59 -5.63 4.38
CA ARG A 103 3.50 -6.66 4.87
C ARG A 103 2.80 -8.01 5.06
N ALA A 104 1.60 -8.02 5.62
CA ALA A 104 0.78 -9.22 5.75
C ALA A 104 0.45 -9.83 4.37
N ALA A 105 0.17 -9.00 3.38
CA ALA A 105 -0.04 -9.41 1.99
C ALA A 105 1.21 -10.09 1.39
N ALA A 106 2.39 -9.52 1.61
CA ALA A 106 3.65 -10.13 1.16
C ALA A 106 3.94 -11.46 1.88
N GLU A 107 3.66 -11.54 3.18
CA GLU A 107 3.84 -12.77 3.97
C GLU A 107 2.84 -13.86 3.56
N ALA A 108 1.57 -13.52 3.35
CA ALA A 108 0.56 -14.45 2.84
C ALA A 108 0.97 -15.06 1.48
N CYS A 109 1.55 -14.24 0.59
CA CYS A 109 2.12 -14.73 -0.68
C CYS A 109 3.29 -15.71 -0.47
N ARG A 110 4.11 -15.49 0.56
CA ARG A 110 5.28 -16.29 0.90
C ARG A 110 4.89 -17.62 1.55
N ALA A 111 4.02 -17.56 2.56
CA ALA A 111 3.51 -18.70 3.31
C ALA A 111 2.49 -19.53 2.53
N ARG A 112 1.94 -18.99 1.43
CA ARG A 112 0.81 -19.56 0.67
C ARG A 112 -0.43 -19.79 1.53
N SER A 113 -0.62 -18.93 2.53
CA SER A 113 -1.78 -18.90 3.41
C SER A 113 -2.50 -17.57 3.20
N HIS A 114 -3.68 -17.61 2.58
CA HIS A 114 -4.42 -16.41 2.19
C HIS A 114 -5.66 -16.15 3.07
N ASP A 115 -6.00 -17.07 3.97
CA ASP A 115 -7.21 -16.99 4.79
C ASP A 115 -7.16 -15.81 5.78
N ASP A 116 -6.02 -15.63 6.46
CA ASP A 116 -5.81 -14.52 7.41
C ASP A 116 -5.76 -13.16 6.71
N LEU A 117 -5.22 -13.13 5.48
CA LEU A 117 -5.19 -11.92 4.68
C LEU A 117 -6.59 -11.51 4.22
N ARG A 118 -7.45 -12.47 3.86
CA ARG A 118 -8.83 -12.18 3.45
C ARG A 118 -9.59 -11.47 4.57
N LEU A 119 -9.48 -11.94 5.81
CA LEU A 119 -10.10 -11.30 6.98
C LEU A 119 -9.56 -9.89 7.21
N THR A 120 -8.26 -9.70 7.01
CA THR A 120 -7.62 -8.38 7.13
C THR A 120 -8.10 -7.41 6.04
N MET A 121 -8.31 -7.91 4.81
CA MET A 121 -8.83 -7.11 3.69
C MET A 121 -10.31 -6.74 3.86
N GLU A 122 -11.12 -7.60 4.47
CA GLU A 122 -12.52 -7.29 4.82
C GLU A 122 -12.59 -6.15 5.85
N ALA A 123 -11.70 -6.14 6.85
CA ALA A 123 -11.63 -5.03 7.81
C ALA A 123 -11.18 -3.70 7.16
N LEU A 124 -10.33 -3.76 6.14
CA LEU A 124 -9.88 -2.59 5.40
C LEU A 124 -11.00 -1.97 4.53
N ASP A 125 -11.90 -2.77 3.97
CA ASP A 125 -13.07 -2.27 3.23
C ASP A 125 -13.89 -1.31 4.08
N ASP A 126 -14.16 -1.69 5.33
CA ASP A 126 -14.92 -0.87 6.28
C ASP A 126 -14.22 0.45 6.60
N GLN A 127 -12.87 0.46 6.60
CA GLN A 127 -12.08 1.67 6.83
C GLN A 127 -12.07 2.58 5.60
N LEU A 128 -11.89 2.03 4.39
CA LEU A 128 -11.89 2.81 3.15
C LEU A 128 -13.26 3.44 2.88
N GLN A 129 -14.36 2.75 3.19
CA GLN A 129 -15.71 3.33 3.08
C GLN A 129 -15.91 4.57 3.95
N ARG A 130 -15.26 4.64 5.13
CA ARG A 130 -15.33 5.81 6.02
C ARG A 130 -14.53 7.00 5.50
N LEU A 131 -13.47 6.75 4.72
CA LEU A 131 -12.60 7.78 4.14
C LEU A 131 -13.07 8.28 2.76
N SER A 132 -14.02 7.57 2.12
CA SER A 132 -14.59 7.94 0.82
C SER A 132 -15.76 8.94 0.88
N ILE A 133 -15.92 9.66 1.99
CA ILE A 133 -16.92 10.74 2.18
C ILE A 133 -16.31 12.08 1.77
#